data_AF-A0A933A868-F1
#
_entry.id   AF-A0A933A868-F1
#
_cell.length_a   1.000
_cell.length_b   1.000
_cell.length_c   1.000
_cell.angle_alpha   90.00
_cell.angle_beta   90.00
_cell.angle_gamma   90.00
#
_symmetry.space_group_name_H-M   'P 1'
#
loop_
_entity.id
_entity.type
_entity.pdbx_description
1 polymer ?
#
loop_
_entity_poly.entity_id
_entity_poly.type
_entity_poly.pdbx_seq_one_letter_code
_entity_poly.pdbx_strand_id
1 'polypeptide(L)'
;MSPTKEKITVPGSQLISKIKQLIARKDVRRVCIIHEERRLLEVPVRAGDPAAPAAVLATPVLAAIGALSALVNECTIEVERAEGSESIGPSRKP
;
A
#
# COMPACT_ATOMS: atom_id res chain seq x y z
N MET A 1 0.88 -1.19 22.07
CA MET A 1 0.22 -2.03 21.04
C MET A 1 0.67 -1.50 19.69
N SER A 2 1.39 -2.31 18.92
CA SER A 2 2.16 -1.86 17.75
C SER A 2 1.51 -2.38 16.47
N PRO A 3 1.23 -1.55 15.46
CA PRO A 3 0.67 -2.01 14.19
C PRO A 3 1.63 -2.96 13.46
N THR A 4 1.10 -4.01 12.85
CA THR A 4 1.88 -4.97 12.05
C THR A 4 2.22 -4.35 10.70
N LYS A 5 3.50 -4.37 10.32
CA LYS A 5 3.99 -3.83 9.05
C LYS A 5 4.50 -4.96 8.17
N GLU A 6 4.02 -5.01 6.94
CA GLU A 6 4.47 -5.97 5.92
C GLU A 6 5.05 -5.23 4.72
N LYS A 7 6.08 -5.81 4.09
CA LYS A 7 6.67 -5.26 2.86
C LYS A 7 6.51 -6.27 1.73
N ILE A 8 6.01 -5.82 0.61
CA ILE A 8 5.70 -6.65 -0.56
C ILE A 8 6.35 -6.02 -1.77
N THR A 9 7.38 -6.66 -2.33
CA THR A 9 7.99 -6.22 -3.59
C THR A 9 7.17 -6.73 -4.75
N VAL A 10 6.79 -5.83 -5.66
CA VAL A 10 6.03 -6.16 -6.87
C VAL A 10 6.62 -5.43 -8.07
N PRO A 11 6.48 -5.99 -9.28
CA PRO A 11 6.82 -5.26 -10.49
C PRO A 11 5.92 -4.03 -10.64
N GLY A 12 6.45 -2.97 -11.25
CA GLY A 12 5.73 -1.71 -11.49
C GLY A 12 4.38 -1.95 -12.15
N SER A 13 4.32 -2.84 -13.14
CA SER A 13 3.09 -3.25 -13.84
C SER A 13 1.99 -3.85 -12.95
N GLN A 14 2.34 -4.47 -11.81
CA GLN A 14 1.37 -5.03 -10.86
C GLN A 14 1.03 -4.10 -9.69
N LEU A 15 1.75 -2.99 -9.53
CA LEU A 15 1.60 -2.05 -8.42
C LEU A 15 0.14 -1.61 -8.25
N ILE A 16 -0.50 -1.16 -9.33
CA ILE A 16 -1.90 -0.70 -9.31
C ILE A 16 -2.85 -1.83 -8.89
N SER A 17 -2.70 -3.03 -9.45
CA SER A 17 -3.54 -4.17 -9.12
C SER A 17 -3.41 -4.59 -7.66
N LYS A 18 -2.19 -4.55 -7.11
CA LYS A 18 -1.96 -4.88 -5.70
C LYS A 18 -2.48 -3.82 -4.76
N ILE A 19 -2.30 -2.53 -5.06
CA ILE A 19 -2.88 -1.45 -4.27
C ILE A 19 -4.40 -1.55 -4.26
N LYS A 20 -5.05 -1.77 -5.42
CA LYS A 20 -6.51 -2.00 -5.49
C LYS A 20 -6.98 -3.16 -4.61
N GLN A 21 -6.21 -4.25 -4.53
CA GLN A 21 -6.52 -5.37 -3.64
C GLN A 21 -6.34 -4.99 -2.16
N LEU A 22 -5.31 -4.22 -1.82
CA LEU A 22 -5.03 -3.81 -0.45
C LEU A 22 -6.05 -2.79 0.07
N ILE A 23 -6.46 -1.82 -0.75
CA ILE A 23 -7.49 -0.84 -0.35
C ILE A 23 -8.87 -1.46 -0.18
N ALA A 24 -9.13 -2.61 -0.83
CA ALA A 24 -10.38 -3.35 -0.69
C ALA A 24 -10.44 -4.19 0.61
N ARG A 25 -9.28 -4.40 1.26
CA ARG A 25 -9.19 -5.14 2.52
C ARG A 25 -9.52 -4.24 3.70
N LYS A 26 -10.30 -4.77 4.65
CA LYS A 26 -10.65 -4.07 5.90
C LYS A 26 -9.55 -4.07 6.96
N ASP A 27 -8.55 -4.95 6.84
CA ASP A 27 -7.43 -5.03 7.78
C ASP A 27 -6.30 -4.03 7.48
N VAL A 28 -6.28 -3.46 6.27
CA VAL A 28 -5.24 -2.53 5.82
C VAL A 28 -5.60 -1.12 6.29
N ARG A 29 -4.69 -0.46 7.01
CA ARG A 29 -4.87 0.91 7.54
C ARG A 29 -3.96 1.95 6.89
N ARG A 30 -2.80 1.52 6.38
CA ARG A 30 -1.89 2.40 5.63
C ARG A 30 -1.18 1.61 4.54
N VAL A 31 -0.95 2.27 3.40
CA VAL A 31 -0.15 1.74 2.30
C VAL A 31 0.91 2.78 1.94
N CYS A 32 2.17 2.36 1.86
CA CYS A 32 3.29 3.21 1.47
C CYS A 32 4.07 2.56 0.33
N ILE A 33 4.40 3.33 -0.69
CA ILE A 33 5.18 2.88 -1.84
C ILE A 33 6.60 3.35 -1.65
N ILE A 34 7.52 2.39 -1.70
CA ILE A 34 8.95 2.58 -1.49
C ILE A 34 9.67 2.15 -2.77
N HIS A 35 10.55 3.01 -3.26
CA HIS A 35 11.43 2.76 -4.41
C HIS A 35 12.83 3.27 -4.06
N GLU A 36 13.87 2.47 -4.30
CA GLU A 36 15.26 2.84 -3.98
C GLU A 36 15.42 3.39 -2.55
N GLU A 37 14.83 2.69 -1.57
CA GLU A 37 14.83 3.07 -0.15
C GLU A 37 14.14 4.39 0.19
N ARG A 38 13.50 5.05 -0.79
CA ARG A 38 12.75 6.30 -0.62
C ARG A 38 11.25 6.04 -0.64
N ARG A 39 10.53 6.67 0.29
CA ARG A 39 9.06 6.66 0.31
C ARG A 39 8.54 7.62 -0.76
N LEU A 40 8.02 7.07 -1.84
CA LEU A 40 7.46 7.85 -2.95
C LEU A 40 6.09 8.42 -2.62
N LEU A 41 5.26 7.63 -1.93
CA LEU A 41 3.87 7.96 -1.67
C LEU A 41 3.39 7.21 -0.44
N GLU A 42 2.64 7.89 0.42
CA GLU A 42 1.94 7.27 1.54
C GLU A 42 0.45 7.59 1.44
N VAL A 43 -0.38 6.54 1.56
CA VAL A 43 -1.83 6.62 1.43
C VAL A 43 -2.48 5.99 2.66
N PRO A 44 -3.16 6.79 3.51
CA PRO A 44 -3.98 6.25 4.57
C PRO A 44 -5.24 5.62 3.96
N VAL A 45 -5.38 4.30 4.07
CA VAL A 45 -6.59 3.59 3.65
C VAL A 45 -7.64 3.70 4.76
N ARG A 46 -8.26 4.88 4.85
CA ARG A 46 -9.57 5.04 5.50
C ARG A 46 -10.66 4.76 4.47
N ALA A 47 -10.63 3.57 3.87
CA ALA A 47 -11.64 3.14 2.92
C ALA A 47 -12.88 2.70 3.71
N GLY A 48 -13.95 3.48 3.68
CA GLY A 48 -15.22 3.10 4.31
C GLY A 48 -16.07 4.23 4.86
N ASP A 49 -15.59 5.49 4.85
CA ASP A 49 -16.40 6.63 5.27
C ASP A 49 -17.03 7.31 4.04
N PRO A 50 -18.34 7.12 3.78
CA PRO A 50 -19.03 7.77 2.67
C PRO A 50 -19.15 9.29 2.84
N ALA A 51 -18.82 9.83 4.02
CA ALA A 51 -18.81 11.26 4.31
C ALA A 51 -17.41 11.90 4.20
N ALA A 52 -16.37 11.11 3.89
CA ALA A 52 -15.03 11.65 3.76
C ALA A 52 -14.86 12.37 2.40
N PRO A 53 -14.45 13.66 2.38
CA PRO A 53 -14.07 14.35 1.13
C PRO A 53 -12.89 13.67 0.41
N ALA A 54 -12.27 12.66 1.03
CA ALA A 54 -11.22 11.82 0.47
C ALA A 54 -11.67 10.95 -0.73
N ALA A 55 -12.97 10.74 -0.94
CA ALA A 55 -13.46 10.06 -2.16
C ALA A 55 -13.05 10.80 -3.45
N VAL A 56 -12.84 12.12 -3.37
CA VAL A 56 -12.35 12.97 -4.49
C VAL A 56 -10.82 12.91 -4.62
N LEU A 57 -10.09 12.50 -3.58
CA LEU A 57 -8.62 12.39 -3.56
C LEU A 57 -8.11 10.98 -3.90
N ALA A 58 -8.99 9.98 -3.92
CA ALA A 58 -8.61 8.61 -4.28
C ALA A 58 -8.12 8.50 -5.74
N THR A 59 -8.64 9.32 -6.65
CA THR A 59 -8.24 9.38 -8.07
C THR A 59 -6.85 10.00 -8.31
N PRO A 60 -6.49 11.19 -7.79
CA PRO A 60 -5.16 11.78 -8.03
C PRO A 60 -4.04 10.93 -7.45
N VAL A 61 -4.27 10.29 -6.30
CA VAL A 61 -3.30 9.39 -5.69
C VAL A 61 -3.08 8.16 -6.56
N LEU A 62 -4.16 7.50 -7.03
CA LEU A 62 -4.04 6.39 -7.98
C LEU A 62 -3.42 6.80 -9.32
N ALA A 63 -3.66 8.02 -9.79
CA ALA A 63 -3.05 8.55 -11.00
C ALA A 63 -1.53 8.79 -10.82
N ALA A 64 -1.11 9.35 -9.68
CA ALA A 64 0.30 9.50 -9.34
C ALA A 64 1.01 8.14 -9.22
N ILE A 65 0.35 7.17 -8.59
CA ILE A 65 0.83 5.77 -8.55
C ILE A 65 0.96 5.21 -9.96
N GLY A 66 -0.03 5.43 -10.82
CA GLY A 66 -0.01 4.93 -12.20
C GLY A 66 1.12 5.53 -13.03
N ALA A 67 1.38 6.83 -12.87
CA ALA A 67 2.51 7.50 -13.52
C ALA A 67 3.87 6.93 -13.03
N LEU A 68 4.02 6.73 -11.73
CA LEU A 68 5.22 6.14 -11.14
C LEU A 68 5.40 4.66 -11.54
N SER A 69 4.31 3.90 -11.54
CA SER A 69 4.22 2.48 -11.95
C SER A 69 4.69 2.23 -13.38
N ALA A 70 4.51 3.21 -14.27
CA ALA A 70 5.00 3.15 -15.65
C ALA A 70 6.50 3.49 -15.77
N LEU A 71 7.06 4.22 -14.79
CA LEU A 71 8.45 4.66 -14.80
C LEU A 71 9.40 3.69 -14.08
N VAL A 72 8.88 2.99 -13.07
CA VAL A 72 9.65 2.07 -12.21
C VAL A 72 9.47 0.61 -12.65
N ASN A 73 10.57 -0.16 -12.70
CA ASN A 73 10.50 -1.58 -13.04
C ASN A 73 9.93 -2.43 -11.90
N GLU A 74 10.28 -2.09 -10.67
CA GLU A 74 9.81 -2.74 -9.43
C GLU A 74 9.63 -1.74 -8.31
N CYS A 75 8.75 -2.01 -7.35
CA CYS A 75 8.51 -1.18 -6.18
C CYS A 75 8.18 -2.05 -4.97
N THR A 76 8.47 -1.54 -3.79
CA THR A 76 8.08 -2.17 -2.52
C THR A 76 6.85 -1.48 -1.95
N ILE A 77 5.81 -2.25 -1.65
CA ILE A 77 4.61 -1.78 -0.97
C ILE A 77 4.75 -2.14 0.51
N GLU A 78 4.89 -1.13 1.36
CA GLU A 78 4.78 -1.28 2.81
C GLU A 78 3.32 -1.12 3.23
N VAL A 79 2.79 -2.14 3.90
CA VAL A 79 1.39 -2.22 4.34
C VAL A 79 1.36 -2.25 5.85
N GLU A 80 0.66 -1.30 6.46
CA GLU A 80 0.36 -1.32 7.89
C GLU A 80 -1.04 -1.87 8.11
N ARG A 81 -1.15 -2.94 8.89
CA ARG A 81 -2.41 -3.62 9.20
C ARG A 81 -2.85 -3.35 10.63
N ALA A 82 -4.16 -3.38 10.84
CA ALA A 82 -4.74 -3.44 12.18
C ALA A 82 -4.45 -4.82 12.79
N GLU A 83 -3.96 -4.86 14.04
CA GLU A 83 -3.74 -6.13 14.76
C GLU A 83 -5.07 -6.90 14.88
N GLY A 84 -5.07 -8.18 14.51
CA GLY A 84 -6.26 -9.05 14.43
C GLY A 84 -6.31 -9.99 13.22
N SER A 85 -5.39 -9.85 12.26
CA SER A 85 -5.20 -10.77 11.13
C SER A 85 -3.74 -11.24 11.13
N GLU A 86 -3.50 -12.40 11.75
CA GLU A 86 -2.19 -13.05 11.78
C GLU A 86 -1.72 -13.35 10.36
N SER A 87 -0.57 -12.78 9.99
CA SER A 87 0.27 -13.35 8.96
C SER A 87 1.72 -13.23 9.40
N ILE A 88 2.23 -14.40 9.77
CA ILE A 88 3.63 -14.79 9.93
C ILE A 88 4.63 -13.85 9.25
N GLY A 89 5.45 -13.18 10.06
CA GLY A 89 6.58 -12.37 9.58
C GLY A 89 7.60 -13.22 8.81
N PRO A 90 8.39 -12.62 7.91
CA PRO A 90 9.32 -13.35 7.06
C PRO A 90 10.35 -14.06 7.95
N SER A 91 10.39 -15.38 7.79
CA SER A 91 11.49 -16.24 8.21
C SER A 91 12.80 -15.59 7.73
N ARG A 92 13.54 -14.99 8.66
CA ARG A 92 14.95 -14.65 8.46
C ARG A 92 15.69 -15.96 8.27
N LYS A 93 15.94 -16.37 7.02
CA LYS A 93 16.92 -17.42 6.75
C LYS A 93 18.32 -16.86 7.03
N PRO A 94 19.15 -17.51 7.88
CA PRO A 94 20.59 -17.28 7.91
C PRO A 94 21.27 -17.83 6.65
#